data_AF-A0A670YLR6-F1
#
_entry.id   AF-A0A670YLR6-F1
#
_cell.length_a   1.000
_cell.length_b   1.000
_cell.length_c   1.000
_cell.angle_alpha   90.00
_cell.angle_beta   90.00
_cell.angle_gamma   90.00
#
_symmetry.space_group_name_H-M   'P 1'
#
loop_
_entity.id
_entity.type
_entity.pdbx_description
1 polymer ?
#
loop_
_entity_poly.entity_id
_entity_poly.type
_entity_poly.pdbx_seq_one_letter_code
_entity_poly.pdbx_strand_id
1 'polypeptide(L)'
;MVAEKEGVSPPKLRPQQLQEPLRHARRTKKQVSDGFTIKAMMKNTVVKGPPAAGAFKERPTKPTAFRKFYERGDFPIALEHDTRG
;
A
#
# COMPACT_ATOMS: atom_id res chain seq x y z
N MET A 1 63.95 30.66 -39.15
CA MET A 1 63.33 31.96 -39.49
C MET A 1 61.82 31.75 -39.54
N VAL A 2 61.10 32.58 -38.81
CA VAL A 2 59.64 32.58 -38.63
C VAL A 2 58.94 33.25 -39.82
N ALA A 3 57.75 32.76 -40.18
CA ALA A 3 56.54 33.49 -40.65
C ALA A 3 55.71 32.57 -41.57
N GLU A 4 54.61 32.00 -41.08
CA GLU A 4 53.22 32.50 -41.17
C GLU A 4 52.56 32.27 -42.54
N LYS A 5 51.43 31.53 -42.56
CA LYS A 5 50.20 31.87 -43.31
C LYS A 5 49.05 30.94 -42.92
N GLU A 6 48.14 31.51 -42.14
CA GLU A 6 46.79 31.06 -41.78
C GLU A 6 45.91 30.74 -43.02
N GLY A 7 45.08 29.69 -42.90
CA GLY A 7 44.14 29.25 -43.94
C GLY A 7 42.89 28.59 -43.36
N VAL A 8 41.92 29.43 -42.99
CA VAL A 8 40.44 29.28 -42.98
C VAL A 8 39.81 27.87 -43.09
N SER A 9 39.02 27.54 -42.05
CA SER A 9 38.07 26.43 -41.79
C SER A 9 36.92 26.29 -42.84
N PRO A 10 36.07 25.21 -42.90
CA PRO A 10 35.57 24.45 -41.74
C PRO A 10 35.34 22.91 -41.87
N PRO A 11 35.25 22.19 -40.72
CA PRO A 11 34.84 20.80 -40.69
C PRO A 11 33.32 20.65 -40.87
N LYS A 12 32.91 19.69 -41.69
CA LYS A 12 31.52 19.31 -41.97
C LYS A 12 30.77 19.00 -40.67
N LEU A 13 29.79 19.84 -40.33
CA LEU A 13 28.81 19.59 -39.28
C LEU A 13 27.92 18.40 -39.70
N ARG A 14 28.01 17.29 -38.96
CA ARG A 14 26.94 16.29 -38.93
C ARG A 14 25.73 16.94 -38.25
N PRO A 15 24.53 16.95 -38.85
CA PRO A 15 23.35 17.36 -38.12
C PRO A 15 23.11 16.35 -37.01
N GLN A 16 23.15 16.80 -35.76
CA GLN A 16 22.54 16.06 -34.66
C GLN A 16 21.05 16.09 -34.92
N GLN A 17 20.54 14.98 -35.46
CA GLN A 17 19.11 14.76 -35.56
C GLN A 17 18.56 14.84 -34.14
N LEU A 18 17.86 15.94 -33.85
CA LEU A 18 17.24 16.21 -32.57
C LEU A 18 16.31 15.02 -32.28
N GLN A 19 16.77 14.09 -31.44
CA GLN A 19 15.95 12.96 -31.04
C GLN A 19 14.93 13.54 -30.07
N GLU A 20 13.72 13.80 -30.58
CA GLU A 20 12.57 14.19 -29.77
C GLU A 20 12.47 13.24 -28.58
N PRO A 21 12.63 13.69 -27.32
CA PRO A 21 12.40 12.82 -26.19
C PRO A 21 10.89 12.58 -26.16
N LEU A 22 10.47 11.41 -26.65
CA LEU A 22 9.10 10.94 -26.71
C LEU A 22 8.37 11.34 -25.42
N ARG A 23 7.66 12.47 -25.49
CA ARG A 23 6.97 13.16 -24.38
C ARG A 23 5.75 12.35 -24.01
N HIS A 24 5.97 11.14 -23.50
CA HIS A 24 4.97 10.52 -22.67
C HIS A 24 4.91 11.36 -21.41
N ALA A 25 3.96 12.30 -21.37
CA ALA A 25 3.46 12.85 -20.13
C ALA A 25 2.89 11.69 -19.31
N ARG A 26 3.79 10.91 -18.70
CA ARG A 26 3.43 9.79 -17.85
C ARG A 26 2.84 10.45 -16.61
N ARG A 27 1.51 10.47 -16.53
CA ARG A 27 0.83 10.65 -15.24
C ARG A 27 1.49 9.65 -14.30
N THR A 28 2.31 10.13 -13.37
CA THR A 28 3.04 9.32 -12.41
C THR A 28 2.02 8.83 -11.39
N LYS A 29 1.27 7.79 -11.76
CA LYS A 29 0.43 7.06 -10.81
C LYS A 29 1.36 6.60 -9.69
N LYS A 30 1.07 7.03 -8.46
CA LYS A 30 1.82 6.59 -7.28
C LYS A 30 1.79 5.07 -7.26
N GLN A 31 2.96 4.44 -7.31
CA GLN A 31 3.05 2.98 -7.24
C GLN A 31 2.75 2.57 -5.80
N VAL A 32 1.96 1.52 -5.59
CA VAL A 32 1.72 0.99 -4.23
C VAL A 32 2.55 -0.27 -4.06
N SER A 33 3.35 -0.36 -3.00
CA SER A 33 4.15 -1.54 -2.68
C SER A 33 3.86 -2.04 -1.26
N ASP A 34 4.16 -3.31 -1.02
CA ASP A 34 4.18 -3.84 0.34
C ASP A 34 5.44 -3.37 1.08
N GLY A 35 5.38 -3.43 2.42
CA GLY A 35 6.49 -3.06 3.29
C GLY A 35 7.72 -3.94 3.07
N PHE A 36 8.89 -3.42 3.42
CA PHE A 36 10.18 -4.15 3.37
C PHE A 36 10.60 -4.66 1.97
N THR A 37 10.03 -4.10 0.90
CA THR A 37 10.43 -4.42 -0.49
C THR A 37 11.35 -3.35 -1.07
N ILE A 38 12.20 -3.72 -2.05
CA ILE A 38 13.05 -2.74 -2.77
C ILE A 38 12.20 -1.65 -3.45
N LYS A 39 11.01 -2.02 -3.94
CA LYS A 39 10.04 -1.09 -4.54
C LYS A 39 9.56 -0.01 -3.57
N ALA A 40 9.48 -0.34 -2.27
CA ALA A 40 9.13 0.61 -1.22
C ALA A 40 10.17 1.74 -1.07
N MET A 41 11.43 1.51 -1.48
CA MET A 41 12.49 2.51 -1.46
C MET A 41 12.58 3.34 -2.75
N MET A 42 11.79 3.00 -3.78
CA MET A 42 11.79 3.70 -5.07
C MET A 42 11.01 5.01 -4.99
N LYS A 43 11.43 6.01 -5.77
CA LYS A 43 10.70 7.29 -5.90
C LYS A 43 9.27 7.06 -6.39
N ASN A 44 8.34 7.88 -5.89
CA ASN A 44 6.92 7.85 -6.27
C ASN A 44 6.18 6.57 -5.87
N THR A 45 6.74 5.77 -4.95
CA THR A 45 6.06 4.63 -4.34
C THR A 45 5.47 4.99 -2.97
N VAL A 46 4.28 4.48 -2.69
CA VAL A 46 3.60 4.55 -1.39
C VAL A 46 3.54 3.14 -0.81
N VAL A 47 3.95 3.01 0.44
CA VAL A 47 3.92 1.73 1.17
C VAL A 47 2.53 1.51 1.76
N LYS A 48 1.97 0.31 1.59
CA LYS A 48 0.73 -0.07 2.29
C LYS A 48 0.98 -0.08 3.80
N GLY A 49 0.06 0.53 4.55
CA GLY A 49 0.08 0.44 6.01
C GLY A 49 -0.10 -1.01 6.51
N PRO A 50 0.18 -1.27 7.79
CA PRO A 50 -0.04 -2.59 8.39
C PRO A 50 -1.51 -2.98 8.30
N PRO A 51 -1.83 -4.29 8.20
CA PRO A 51 -3.20 -4.74 8.22
C PRO A 51 -3.87 -4.35 9.54
N ALA A 52 -5.18 -4.11 9.50
CA ALA A 52 -5.93 -3.82 10.70
C ALA A 52 -5.85 -5.01 11.67
N ALA A 53 -5.45 -4.75 12.92
CA ALA A 53 -5.31 -5.79 13.94
C ALA A 53 -6.65 -6.49 14.28
N GLY A 54 -7.79 -5.86 13.95
CA GLY A 54 -9.11 -6.43 14.21
C GLY A 54 -9.46 -6.52 15.70
N ALA A 55 -8.80 -5.73 16.57
CA ALA A 55 -9.04 -5.75 18.02
C ALA A 55 -10.51 -5.46 18.39
N PHE A 56 -11.13 -4.53 17.67
CA PHE A 56 -12.55 -4.16 17.86
C PHE A 56 -13.50 -4.88 16.91
N LYS A 57 -13.00 -5.84 16.10
CA LYS A 57 -13.88 -6.64 15.26
C LYS A 57 -14.70 -7.53 16.17
N GLU A 58 -16.01 -7.36 16.17
CA GLU A 58 -16.92 -8.19 16.96
C GLU A 58 -16.69 -9.67 16.62
N ARG A 59 -16.60 -10.48 17.68
CA ARG A 59 -16.46 -11.92 17.58
C ARG A 59 -17.77 -12.53 18.06
N PRO A 60 -18.57 -13.14 17.17
CA PRO A 60 -19.79 -13.80 17.61
C PRO A 60 -19.44 -14.86 18.65
N THR A 61 -20.11 -14.81 19.79
CA THR A 61 -19.87 -15.76 20.89
C THR A 61 -20.45 -17.11 20.53
N LYS A 62 -19.69 -18.18 20.80
CA LYS A 62 -20.23 -19.54 20.68
C LYS A 62 -21.31 -19.75 21.75
N PRO A 63 -22.35 -20.58 21.48
CA PRO A 63 -23.30 -20.97 22.51
C PRO A 63 -22.56 -21.53 23.74
N THR A 64 -22.79 -20.94 24.90
CA THR A 64 -22.11 -21.33 26.14
C THR A 64 -22.75 -22.56 26.74
N ALA A 65 -21.96 -23.41 27.40
CA ALA A 65 -22.50 -24.55 28.14
C ALA A 65 -23.48 -24.08 29.24
N PHE A 66 -23.18 -22.95 29.88
CA PHE A 66 -24.05 -22.30 30.85
C PHE A 66 -25.46 -22.05 30.27
N ARG A 67 -25.55 -21.45 29.07
CA ARG A 67 -26.85 -21.22 28.42
C ARG A 67 -27.62 -22.53 28.22
N LYS A 68 -26.94 -23.60 27.78
CA LYS A 68 -27.54 -24.92 27.61
C LYS A 68 -28.01 -25.55 28.93
N PHE A 69 -27.22 -25.45 30.00
CA PHE A 69 -27.58 -26.01 31.31
C PHE A 69 -28.73 -25.23 31.97
N TYR A 70 -28.76 -23.90 31.80
CA TYR A 70 -29.85 -23.04 32.27
C TYR A 70 -31.18 -23.38 31.59
N GLU A 71 -31.18 -23.52 30.27
CA GLU A 71 -32.40 -23.88 29.51
C GLU A 71 -32.91 -25.30 29.82
N ARG A 72 -32.01 -26.23 30.19
CA ARG A 72 -32.41 -27.59 30.59
C ARG A 72 -32.89 -27.69 32.04
N GLY A 73 -32.56 -26.73 32.90
CA GLY A 73 -32.87 -26.77 34.33
C GLY A 73 -31.91 -27.63 35.16
N ASP A 74 -30.69 -27.89 34.67
CA ASP A 74 -29.67 -28.68 35.40
C ASP A 74 -29.03 -27.91 36.57
N PHE A 75 -29.20 -26.58 36.60
CA PHE A 75 -28.71 -25.77 37.71
C PHE A 75 -29.76 -25.71 38.84
N PRO A 76 -29.34 -25.76 40.12
CA PRO A 76 -30.22 -25.57 41.27
C PRO A 76 -30.56 -24.08 41.46
N ILE A 77 -31.05 -23.46 40.40
CA ILE A 77 -31.50 -22.06 40.33
C ILE A 77 -32.93 -22.13 39.82
N ALA A 78 -33.89 -21.71 40.63
CA ALA A 78 -35.29 -21.67 40.22
C ALA A 78 -35.47 -20.62 39.11
N LEU A 79 -35.93 -21.05 37.94
CA LEU A 79 -36.42 -20.15 36.89
C LEU A 79 -37.85 -19.75 37.23
N GLU A 80 -38.03 -18.97 38.30
CA GLU A 80 -39.33 -18.45 38.70
C GLU A 80 -39.49 -17.03 38.16
N HIS A 81 -40.54 -16.82 37.37
CA HIS A 81 -40.97 -15.48 36.95
C HIS A 81 -42.07 -15.02 37.92
N ASP A 82 -41.67 -14.49 39.07
CA ASP A 82 -42.60 -13.83 39.99
C ASP A 82 -42.86 -12.40 39.52
N THR A 83 -44.09 -11.89 39.68
CA THR A 83 -44.44 -10.49 39.42
C THR A 83 -44.05 -9.57 40.57
N ARG A 84 -43.51 -10.14 41.66
CA ARG A 84 -42.88 -9.41 42.76
C ARG A 84 -41.46 -9.00 42.34
N GLY A 85 -41.40 -7.95 41.52
CA GLY A 85 -40.15 -7.22 41.24
C GLY A 85 -39.58 -6.55 42.47
#